data_AF-A0A967B3Y5-F1
#
_entry.id   AF-A0A967B3Y5-F1
#
_cell.length_a   1.000
_cell.length_b   1.000
_cell.length_c   1.000
_cell.angle_alpha   90.00
_cell.angle_beta   90.00
_cell.angle_gamma   90.00
#
_symmetry.space_group_name_H-M   'P 1'
#
loop_
_entity.id
_entity.type
_entity.pdbx_description
1 polymer ?
#
loop_
_entity_poly.entity_id
_entity_poly.type
_entity_poly.pdbx_seq_one_letter_code
_entity_poly.pdbx_strand_id
1 'polypeptide(L)'
;MIGHLGAIWQALSGPAEFAGTFLSGMFGNALRMRVQKRRERLEADQMALGLVASTTGLVERLNALLDERIAEQDALHRSRAQLLSILSEVQAQALAARLMVRELDEAAGRQPRRFDPLPPFPPDVEEVPPQVPEK
;
A
#
# COMPACT_ATOMS: atom_id res chain seq x y z
N MET A 1 -17.07 -64.91 65.69
CA MET A 1 -17.61 -64.15 64.53
C MET A 1 -17.24 -62.67 64.63
N ILE A 2 -15.97 -62.29 64.45
CA ILE A 2 -15.54 -60.87 64.35
C ILE A 2 -14.39 -60.77 63.33
N GLY A 3 -14.50 -61.50 62.21
CA GLY A 3 -13.47 -61.56 61.16
C GLY A 3 -13.96 -61.14 59.77
N HIS A 4 -15.27 -61.07 59.55
CA HIS A 4 -15.84 -60.83 58.22
C HIS A 4 -16.19 -59.37 57.91
N LEU A 5 -16.25 -58.48 58.92
CA LEU A 5 -16.55 -57.06 58.72
C LEU A 5 -15.36 -56.26 58.13
N GLY A 6 -14.12 -56.64 58.47
CA GLY A 6 -12.92 -55.98 57.93
C GLY A 6 -12.67 -56.29 56.45
N ALA A 7 -13.02 -57.49 56.00
CA ALA A 7 -12.85 -57.91 54.61
C ALA A 7 -13.81 -57.19 53.64
N ILE A 8 -15.02 -56.89 54.11
CA ILE A 8 -16.02 -56.15 53.31
C ILE A 8 -15.61 -54.68 53.15
N TRP A 9 -15.00 -54.08 54.18
CA TRP A 9 -14.55 -52.69 54.13
C TRP A 9 -13.37 -52.47 53.17
N GLN A 10 -12.39 -53.38 53.17
CA GLN A 10 -11.25 -53.34 52.25
C GLN A 10 -11.62 -53.64 50.79
N ALA A 11 -12.62 -54.52 50.56
CA ALA A 11 -13.13 -54.79 49.22
C ALA A 11 -13.91 -53.59 48.64
N LEU A 12 -14.50 -52.76 49.50
CA LEU A 12 -15.26 -51.56 49.10
C LEU A 12 -14.35 -50.34 48.89
N SER A 13 -13.20 -50.24 49.58
CA SER A 13 -12.29 -49.08 49.47
C SER A 13 -11.35 -49.14 48.25
N GLY A 14 -10.97 -50.33 47.80
CA GLY A 14 -10.12 -50.52 46.62
C GLY A 14 -10.63 -49.84 45.32
N PRO A 15 -11.91 -49.99 44.93
CA PRO A 15 -12.44 -49.32 43.74
C PRO A 15 -12.70 -47.82 43.94
N ALA A 16 -12.88 -47.35 45.18
CA ALA A 16 -13.11 -45.94 45.48
C ALA A 16 -11.84 -45.08 45.26
N GLU A 17 -10.67 -45.61 45.61
CA GLU A 17 -9.37 -44.95 45.37
C GLU A 17 -9.04 -44.86 43.87
N PHE A 18 -9.38 -45.89 43.09
CA PHE A 18 -9.21 -45.89 41.63
C PHE A 18 -10.19 -44.93 40.94
N ALA A 19 -11.45 -44.88 41.38
CA ALA A 19 -12.44 -43.94 40.85
C ALA A 19 -12.07 -42.48 41.17
N GLY A 20 -11.58 -42.20 42.38
CA GLY A 20 -11.14 -40.87 42.79
C GLY A 20 -9.94 -40.36 41.99
N THR A 21 -8.95 -41.22 41.75
CA THR A 21 -7.76 -40.87 40.93
C THR A 21 -8.10 -40.72 39.45
N PHE A 22 -8.96 -41.58 38.89
CA PHE A 22 -9.41 -41.49 37.51
C PHE A 22 -10.26 -40.24 37.24
N LEU A 23 -11.23 -39.95 38.11
CA LEU A 23 -12.05 -38.73 38.02
C LEU A 23 -11.18 -37.49 38.22
N SER A 24 -10.30 -37.47 39.21
CA SER A 24 -9.37 -36.35 39.43
C SER A 24 -8.45 -36.11 38.23
N GLY A 25 -7.96 -37.19 37.59
CA GLY A 25 -7.19 -37.12 36.34
C GLY A 25 -7.99 -36.55 35.16
N MET A 26 -9.25 -36.96 35.00
CA MET A 26 -10.14 -36.41 33.96
C MET A 26 -10.47 -34.93 34.19
N PHE A 27 -10.79 -34.53 35.43
CA PHE A 27 -11.04 -33.14 35.77
C PHE A 27 -9.78 -32.29 35.61
N GLY A 28 -8.61 -32.81 36.00
CA GLY A 28 -7.32 -32.17 35.79
C GLY A 28 -7.00 -31.96 34.31
N ASN A 29 -7.25 -32.96 33.47
CA ASN A 29 -7.05 -32.85 32.02
C ASN A 29 -8.07 -31.91 31.36
N ALA A 30 -9.34 -31.91 31.79
CA ALA A 30 -10.35 -30.98 31.29
C ALA A 30 -10.02 -29.51 31.65
N LEU A 31 -9.52 -29.28 32.86
CA LEU A 31 -9.02 -27.97 33.29
C LEU A 31 -7.77 -27.56 32.49
N ARG A 32 -6.81 -28.46 32.30
CA ARG A 32 -5.63 -28.21 31.47
C ARG A 32 -6.01 -27.87 30.02
N MET A 33 -6.95 -28.60 29.43
CA MET A 33 -7.45 -28.30 28.08
C MET A 33 -8.13 -26.93 27.98
N ARG A 34 -8.90 -26.53 29.00
CA ARG A 34 -9.48 -25.17 29.04
C ARG A 34 -8.42 -24.10 29.16
N VAL A 35 -7.39 -24.33 29.97
CA VAL A 35 -6.26 -23.39 30.12
C VAL A 35 -5.43 -23.32 28.83
N GLN A 36 -5.16 -24.44 28.18
CA GLN A 36 -4.46 -24.49 26.89
C GLN A 36 -5.23 -23.75 25.80
N LYS A 37 -6.54 -24.00 25.64
CA LYS A 37 -7.38 -23.24 24.68
C LYS A 37 -7.40 -21.74 24.95
N ARG A 38 -7.30 -21.31 26.21
CA ARG A 38 -7.18 -19.89 26.56
C ARG A 38 -5.81 -19.33 26.17
N ARG A 39 -4.74 -20.09 26.36
CA ARG A 39 -3.38 -19.70 25.94
C ARG A 39 -3.26 -19.62 24.42
N GLU A 40 -3.76 -20.62 23.70
CA GLU A 40 -3.78 -20.64 22.23
C GLU A 40 -4.54 -19.43 21.65
N ARG A 41 -5.64 -19.02 22.28
CA ARG A 41 -6.36 -17.80 21.87
C ARG A 41 -5.55 -16.53 22.12
N LEU A 42 -4.90 -16.41 23.27
CA LEU A 42 -4.06 -15.25 23.58
C LEU A 42 -2.84 -15.17 22.64
N GLU A 43 -2.24 -16.31 22.31
CA GLU A 43 -1.14 -16.40 21.34
C GLU A 43 -1.62 -16.04 19.92
N ALA A 44 -2.80 -16.53 19.50
CA ALA A 44 -3.40 -16.16 18.22
C ALA A 44 -3.73 -14.66 18.14
N ASP A 45 -4.26 -14.08 19.22
CA ASP A 45 -4.54 -12.64 19.29
C ASP A 45 -3.25 -11.81 19.24
N GLN A 46 -2.18 -12.25 19.92
CA GLN A 46 -0.88 -11.58 19.84
C GLN A 46 -0.26 -11.66 18.44
N MET A 47 -0.38 -12.81 17.76
CA MET A 47 0.07 -12.95 16.38
C MET A 47 -0.76 -12.05 15.44
N ALA A 48 -2.09 -11.97 15.63
CA ALA A 48 -2.95 -11.10 14.85
C ALA A 48 -2.60 -9.62 15.05
N LEU A 49 -2.39 -9.18 16.29
CA LEU A 49 -1.95 -7.82 16.59
C LEU A 49 -0.57 -7.51 15.99
N GLY A 50 0.36 -8.47 16.04
CA GLY A 50 1.68 -8.35 15.43
C GLY A 50 1.60 -8.17 13.91
N LEU A 51 0.75 -8.94 13.23
CA LEU A 51 0.51 -8.80 11.79
C LEU A 51 -0.10 -7.44 11.46
N VAL A 52 -1.10 -6.98 12.23
CA VAL A 52 -1.69 -5.64 12.03
C VAL A 52 -0.63 -4.55 12.22
N ALA A 53 0.19 -4.60 13.28
CA ALA A 53 1.25 -3.62 13.48
C ALA A 53 2.25 -3.61 12.30
N SER A 54 2.61 -4.80 11.79
CA SER A 54 3.51 -4.91 10.64
C SER A 54 2.90 -4.35 9.35
N THR A 55 1.60 -4.57 9.10
CA THR A 55 0.93 -4.05 7.91
C THR A 55 0.73 -2.56 8.00
N THR A 56 0.39 -2.01 9.17
CA THR A 56 0.32 -0.55 9.38
C THR A 56 1.67 0.11 9.09
N GLY A 57 2.77 -0.44 9.62
CA GLY A 57 4.10 0.10 9.33
C GLY A 57 4.51 0.02 7.85
N LEU A 58 4.08 -1.02 7.13
CA LEU A 58 4.29 -1.10 5.68
C LEU A 58 3.44 -0.07 4.93
N VAL A 59 2.18 0.10 5.29
CA VAL A 59 1.27 1.08 4.68
C VAL A 59 1.78 2.50 4.87
N GLU A 60 2.26 2.84 6.07
CA GLU A 60 2.85 4.15 6.35
C GLU A 60 4.08 4.42 5.47
N ARG A 61 4.97 3.44 5.31
CA ARG A 61 6.15 3.57 4.43
C ARG A 61 5.77 3.71 2.97
N LEU A 62 4.81 2.92 2.49
CA LEU A 62 4.33 3.01 1.11
C LEU A 62 3.67 4.36 0.84
N ASN A 63 2.85 4.86 1.77
CA ASN A 63 2.25 6.17 1.66
C ASN A 63 3.31 7.27 1.61
N ALA A 64 4.34 7.22 2.49
CA ALA A 64 5.43 8.19 2.46
C ALA A 64 6.17 8.21 1.11
N LEU A 65 6.43 7.03 0.53
CA LEU A 65 7.05 6.92 -0.81
C LEU A 65 6.13 7.45 -1.91
N LEU A 66 4.83 7.17 -1.84
CA LEU A 66 3.86 7.69 -2.81
C LEU A 66 3.76 9.21 -2.73
N ASP A 67 3.70 9.78 -1.52
CA ASP A 67 3.65 11.22 -1.30
C ASP A 67 4.90 11.92 -1.86
N GLU A 68 6.08 11.34 -1.66
CA GLU A 68 7.33 11.83 -2.25
C GLU A 68 7.28 11.81 -3.78
N ARG A 69 6.83 10.70 -4.39
CA ARG A 69 6.72 10.57 -5.85
C ARG A 69 5.70 11.51 -6.46
N ILE A 70 4.57 11.72 -5.80
CA ILE A 70 3.55 12.68 -6.23
C ILE A 70 4.14 14.08 -6.19
N ALA A 71 4.83 14.45 -5.10
CA ALA A 71 5.44 15.77 -4.98
C ALA A 71 6.51 16.03 -6.07
N GLU A 72 7.35 15.04 -6.38
CA GLU A 72 8.31 15.11 -7.49
C GLU A 72 7.60 15.31 -8.84
N GLN A 73 6.55 14.51 -9.09
CA GLN A 73 5.81 14.57 -10.35
C GLN A 73 5.08 15.91 -10.52
N ASP A 74 4.49 16.45 -9.45
CA ASP A 74 3.82 17.75 -9.44
C ASP A 74 4.82 18.90 -9.66
N ALA A 75 6.05 18.79 -9.15
CA ALA A 75 7.09 19.77 -9.44
C ALA A 75 7.48 19.76 -10.92
N LEU A 76 7.63 18.57 -11.53
CA LEU A 76 7.93 18.42 -12.95
C LEU A 76 6.79 18.91 -13.86
N HIS A 77 5.53 18.63 -13.50
CA HIS A 77 4.39 19.14 -14.26
C HIS A 77 4.29 20.65 -14.23
N ARG A 78 4.53 21.26 -13.05
CA ARG A 78 4.54 22.73 -12.92
C ARG A 78 5.65 23.37 -13.75
N SER A 79 6.87 22.82 -13.71
CA SER A 79 7.97 23.36 -14.51
C SER A 79 7.71 23.20 -16.01
N ARG A 80 7.18 22.05 -16.44
CA ARG A 80 6.76 21.82 -17.84
C ARG A 80 5.68 22.80 -18.27
N ALA A 81 4.67 23.04 -17.44
CA ALA A 81 3.59 23.98 -17.76
C ALA A 81 4.12 25.42 -17.92
N GLN A 82 5.05 25.85 -17.04
CA GLN A 82 5.70 27.16 -17.16
C GLN A 82 6.50 27.28 -18.46
N LEU A 83 7.29 26.26 -18.81
CA LEU A 83 8.06 26.26 -20.06
C LEU A 83 7.16 26.29 -21.30
N LEU A 84 6.08 25.50 -21.30
CA LEU A 84 5.10 25.50 -22.40
C LEU A 84 4.40 26.87 -22.53
N SER A 85 4.08 27.52 -21.42
CA SER A 85 3.53 28.88 -21.43
C SER A 85 4.48 29.86 -22.11
N ILE A 86 5.75 29.87 -21.70
CA ILE A 86 6.78 30.76 -22.28
C ILE A 86 6.97 30.47 -23.77
N LEU A 87 7.08 29.20 -24.16
CA LEU A 87 7.24 28.80 -25.56
C LEU A 87 6.05 29.24 -26.42
N SER A 88 4.81 29.10 -25.89
CA SER A 88 3.61 29.55 -26.59
C SER A 88 3.60 31.06 -26.84
N GLU A 89 4.07 31.84 -25.85
CA GLU A 89 4.15 33.30 -25.97
C GLU A 89 5.20 33.71 -27.01
N VAL A 90 6.38 33.09 -26.98
CA VAL A 90 7.43 33.33 -27.98
C VAL A 90 6.94 32.98 -29.39
N GLN A 91 6.19 31.89 -29.55
CA GLN A 91 5.59 31.54 -30.84
C GLN A 91 4.59 32.58 -31.32
N ALA A 92 3.70 33.04 -30.43
CA ALA A 92 2.73 34.07 -30.75
C ALA A 92 3.42 35.38 -31.17
N GLN A 93 4.45 35.80 -30.45
CA GLN A 93 5.25 36.98 -30.77
C GLN A 93 5.99 36.82 -32.11
N ALA A 94 6.57 35.65 -32.38
CA ALA A 94 7.26 35.37 -33.63
C ALA A 94 6.30 35.40 -34.83
N LEU A 95 5.08 34.84 -34.68
CA LEU A 95 4.05 34.90 -35.70
C LEU A 95 3.57 36.34 -35.93
N ALA A 96 3.32 37.09 -34.86
CA ALA A 96 2.92 38.50 -34.94
C ALA A 96 3.96 39.35 -35.65
N ALA A 97 5.25 39.19 -35.31
CA ALA A 97 6.34 39.90 -35.97
C ALA A 97 6.40 39.60 -37.48
N ARG A 98 6.20 38.33 -37.88
CA ARG A 98 6.14 37.94 -39.30
C ARG A 98 4.97 38.59 -40.03
N LEU A 99 3.81 38.69 -39.39
CA LEU A 99 2.63 39.36 -39.96
C LEU A 99 2.87 40.87 -40.12
N MET A 100 3.44 41.52 -39.10
CA MET A 100 3.79 42.95 -39.19
C MET A 100 4.78 43.23 -40.31
N VAL A 101 5.84 42.43 -40.44
CA VAL A 101 6.81 42.61 -41.54
C VAL A 101 6.15 42.43 -42.90
N ARG A 102 5.22 41.46 -43.01
CA ARG A 102 4.45 41.26 -44.24
C ARG A 102 3.59 42.47 -44.59
N GLU A 103 2.85 43.03 -43.63
CA GLU A 103 2.05 44.24 -43.83
C GLU A 103 2.92 45.43 -44.24
N LEU A 104 4.10 45.58 -43.65
CA LEU A 104 5.07 46.63 -44.01
C LEU A 104 5.64 46.45 -45.42
N ASP A 105 5.98 45.22 -45.81
CA ASP A 105 6.48 44.94 -47.16
C ASP A 105 5.37 45.19 -48.20
N GLU A 106 4.12 44.82 -47.91
CA GLU A 106 2.95 45.12 -48.75
C GLU A 106 2.70 46.63 -48.89
N ALA A 107 2.74 47.38 -47.78
CA ALA A 107 2.58 48.85 -47.79
C ALA A 107 3.70 49.56 -48.58
N ALA A 108 4.91 49.00 -48.59
CA ALA A 108 6.04 49.52 -49.34
C ALA A 108 6.09 49.04 -50.80
N GLY A 109 5.11 48.25 -51.26
CA GLY A 109 5.08 47.67 -52.62
C GLY A 109 6.21 46.68 -52.89
N ARG A 110 6.78 46.07 -51.84
CA ARG A 110 7.88 45.10 -51.94
C ARG A 110 7.31 43.68 -52.00
N GLN A 111 8.10 42.75 -52.52
CA GLN A 111 7.73 41.32 -52.43
C GLN A 111 7.82 40.86 -50.96
N PRO A 112 6.85 40.05 -50.48
CA PRO A 112 6.87 39.53 -49.12
C PRO A 112 8.12 38.69 -48.85
N ARG A 113 8.80 38.96 -47.72
CA ARG A 113 9.92 38.13 -47.26
C ARG A 113 9.44 36.72 -46.91
N ARG A 114 10.25 35.72 -47.25
CA ARG A 114 10.04 34.33 -46.82
C ARG A 114 10.77 34.09 -45.52
N PHE A 115 10.06 33.59 -44.52
CA PHE A 115 10.61 33.17 -43.24
C PHE A 115 10.60 31.65 -43.16
N ASP A 116 11.61 31.06 -42.52
CA ASP A 116 11.63 29.62 -42.22
C ASP A 116 10.42 29.23 -41.37
N PRO A 117 9.82 28.04 -41.56
CA PRO A 117 8.66 27.62 -40.79
C PRO A 117 8.98 27.62 -39.29
N LEU A 118 8.01 28.03 -38.47
CA LEU A 118 8.14 27.89 -37.02
C LEU A 118 8.15 26.40 -36.66
N PRO A 119 8.92 25.99 -35.64
CA PRO A 119 8.81 24.64 -35.09
C PRO A 119 7.37 24.35 -34.67
N PRO A 120 6.89 23.10 -34.81
CA PRO A 120 5.54 22.73 -34.36
C PRO A 120 5.41 22.93 -32.84
N PHE A 121 4.26 23.46 -32.42
CA PHE A 121 3.88 23.57 -31.01
C PHE A 121 2.45 23.06 -30.81
N PRO A 122 2.20 22.22 -29.79
CA PRO A 122 3.17 21.61 -28.88
C PRO A 122 4.16 20.70 -29.61
N PRO A 123 5.39 20.50 -29.08
CA PRO A 123 6.33 19.54 -29.66
C PRO A 123 5.68 18.15 -29.69
N ASP A 124 5.94 17.37 -30.73
CA ASP A 124 5.45 16.00 -30.84
C ASP A 124 5.91 15.22 -29.60
N VAL A 125 4.98 14.95 -28.69
CA VAL A 125 5.24 14.12 -27.53
C VAL A 125 5.07 12.70 -28.03
N GLU A 126 6.18 12.01 -28.25
CA GLU A 126 6.16 10.56 -28.36
C GLU A 126 5.45 10.05 -27.09
N GLU A 127 4.23 9.54 -27.24
CA GLU A 127 3.49 8.92 -26.14
C GLU A 127 4.29 7.70 -25.72
N VAL A 128 5.18 7.87 -24.73
CA VAL A 128 5.89 6.75 -24.12
C VAL A 128 4.81 5.84 -23.57
N PRO A 129 4.61 4.62 -24.12
CA PRO A 129 3.57 3.72 -23.64
C PRO A 129 3.81 3.47 -22.15
N PRO A 130 2.73 3.35 -21.34
CA PRO A 130 2.86 3.12 -19.92
C PRO A 130 3.78 1.91 -19.72
N GLN A 131 4.92 2.13 -19.07
CA GLN A 131 5.81 1.04 -18.69
C GLN A 131 5.06 0.19 -17.66
N VAL A 132 4.39 -0.86 -18.15
CA VAL A 132 3.83 -1.90 -17.30
C VAL A 132 5.04 -2.61 -16.70
N PRO A 133 5.27 -2.57 -15.39
CA PRO A 133 6.37 -3.32 -14.80
C PRO A 133 6.18 -4.80 -15.12
N GLU A 134 7.14 -5.41 -15.82
CA GLU A 134 7.20 -6.87 -15.96
C GLU A 134 7.23 -7.48 -14.56
N LYS A 135 6.31 -8.43 -14.34
CA LYS A 135 6.14 -9.16 -13.08
C LYS A 135 7.26 -10.17 -12.86
#